data_AF-A0A453Q761-F1
#
_entry.id   AF-A0A453Q761-F1
#
_cell.length_a   1.000
_cell.length_b   1.000
_cell.length_c   1.000
_cell.angle_alpha   90.00
_cell.angle_beta   90.00
_cell.angle_gamma   90.00
#
_symmetry.space_group_name_H-M   'P 1'
#
loop_
_entity.id
_entity.type
_entity.pdbx_description
1 polymer ?
#
loop_
_entity_poly.entity_id
_entity_poly.type
_entity_poly.pdbx_seq_one_letter_code
_entity_poly.pdbx_strand_id
1 'polypeptide(L)'
;LPAISPFPHTHGQTSSPSPSPGPVSNPAARRHLITLSRRGPCLRPPSASAAASSHYIDRILLPSSFSHPLSTSSRDKDTDRDKEESIPPLPPASWVERLLPEAARPYAMLARLDKPIGTWLLAWPCMWSITIAAMPGKLPDLKMLALFGCGAVLLRGAGCTVNDLLDRDIDNKVERTKSRPFASGALTPSQGVAFLGAQLLLGLGILLQLNNFSRVLGASSLLLVFSYPLMKRFTFWPQAYLGLTFNWGALLGWAAIRGSLDPAIILPLYTAGICWTLVYDTIYAHQDKEDDLKVGVKSTALRFGDSTKQWISAFGAASIGSLALSGYNAELAWPYYPLLTAAAAHLAWQISTVDLSDRADCNRKFVSNKWFGALVSSGILLGRLAS
;
A
#
# COMPACT_ATOMS: atom_id res chain seq x y z
N LEU A 1 -53.60 -24.81 22.21
CA LEU A 1 -55.04 -25.12 22.13
C LEU A 1 -55.56 -25.32 23.54
N PRO A 2 -56.78 -24.88 23.89
CA PRO A 2 -57.67 -23.91 23.20
C PRO A 2 -57.14 -22.45 23.41
N ALA A 3 -57.51 -21.38 22.68
CA ALA A 3 -58.77 -20.92 22.04
C ALA A 3 -59.74 -20.23 23.05
N ILE A 4 -60.66 -19.32 22.70
CA ILE A 4 -61.41 -19.08 21.43
C ILE A 4 -61.57 -17.55 21.15
N SER A 5 -61.95 -17.16 19.92
CA SER A 5 -62.32 -15.78 19.47
C SER A 5 -63.84 -15.50 19.67
N PRO A 6 -64.68 -14.74 18.88
CA PRO A 6 -64.55 -14.19 17.50
C PRO A 6 -65.07 -12.74 17.22
N PHE A 7 -64.88 -12.35 15.95
CA PHE A 7 -65.59 -11.42 15.02
C PHE A 7 -67.06 -10.99 15.30
N PRO A 8 -67.61 -9.89 14.71
CA PRO A 8 -67.72 -9.70 13.23
C PRO A 8 -67.73 -8.27 12.58
N HIS A 9 -67.92 -8.33 11.24
CA HIS A 9 -68.01 -7.37 10.10
C HIS A 9 -68.97 -6.14 10.25
N THR A 10 -69.24 -5.22 9.29
CA THR A 10 -69.28 -5.12 7.79
C THR A 10 -69.08 -3.63 7.35
N HIS A 11 -68.94 -3.13 6.09
CA HIS A 11 -68.66 -3.50 4.67
C HIS A 11 -68.35 -2.16 3.91
N GLY A 12 -68.08 -1.98 2.60
CA GLY A 12 -67.99 -2.81 1.38
C GLY A 12 -67.11 -2.08 0.32
N GLN A 13 -66.55 -2.74 -0.72
CA GLN A 13 -67.08 -2.85 -2.12
C GLN A 13 -67.38 -1.49 -2.81
N THR A 14 -67.01 -1.23 -4.08
CA THR A 14 -66.75 -2.07 -5.30
C THR A 14 -65.45 -1.61 -6.04
N SER A 15 -64.95 -2.09 -7.21
CA SER A 15 -65.19 -3.20 -8.18
C SER A 15 -63.90 -3.49 -9.02
N SER A 16 -64.00 -4.21 -10.15
CA SER A 16 -62.93 -4.61 -11.11
C SER A 16 -63.34 -4.21 -12.56
N PRO A 17 -62.74 -4.66 -13.71
CA PRO A 17 -61.60 -5.57 -13.96
C PRO A 17 -60.61 -5.17 -15.11
N SER A 18 -59.65 -6.05 -15.41
CA SER A 18 -58.77 -6.03 -16.61
C SER A 18 -59.29 -6.92 -17.76
N PRO A 19 -58.68 -6.89 -18.96
CA PRO A 19 -58.09 -8.12 -19.52
C PRO A 19 -56.73 -7.92 -20.25
N SER A 20 -56.21 -8.95 -20.94
CA SER A 20 -54.84 -9.03 -21.48
C SER A 20 -54.78 -9.23 -23.04
N PRO A 21 -53.80 -9.93 -23.66
CA PRO A 21 -52.65 -9.28 -24.33
C PRO A 21 -52.53 -9.54 -25.87
N GLY A 22 -51.59 -8.85 -26.54
CA GLY A 22 -51.29 -8.98 -27.98
C GLY A 22 -49.80 -8.72 -28.35
N PRO A 23 -49.33 -9.02 -29.60
CA PRO A 23 -48.01 -9.62 -29.79
C PRO A 23 -46.91 -8.82 -30.55
N VAL A 24 -45.66 -9.19 -30.22
CA VAL A 24 -44.42 -9.33 -31.03
C VAL A 24 -44.21 -8.48 -32.30
N SER A 25 -43.15 -7.67 -32.31
CA SER A 25 -42.22 -7.54 -33.46
C SER A 25 -40.86 -6.93 -33.04
N ASN A 26 -39.82 -7.15 -33.86
CA ASN A 26 -38.44 -6.65 -33.67
C ASN A 26 -37.91 -6.18 -35.04
N PRO A 27 -37.28 -5.00 -35.14
CA PRO A 27 -36.05 -4.94 -35.93
C PRO A 27 -34.93 -4.04 -35.35
N ALA A 28 -33.75 -4.65 -35.26
CA ALA A 28 -32.43 -4.13 -35.63
C ALA A 28 -32.10 -2.61 -35.56
N ALA A 29 -31.06 -2.34 -34.76
CA ALA A 29 -29.92 -1.47 -35.06
C ALA A 29 -30.13 0.05 -35.34
N ARG A 30 -29.60 0.87 -34.41
CA ARG A 30 -28.81 2.07 -34.75
C ARG A 30 -27.72 2.36 -33.71
N ARG A 31 -26.48 2.55 -34.16
CA ARG A 31 -25.39 3.11 -33.35
C ARG A 31 -25.50 4.64 -33.39
N HIS A 32 -25.43 5.31 -32.24
CA HIS A 32 -25.21 6.75 -32.19
C HIS A 32 -23.71 7.04 -32.01
N LEU A 33 -23.03 7.34 -33.13
CA LEU A 33 -21.85 8.19 -33.08
C LEU A 33 -22.31 9.63 -32.80
N ILE A 34 -21.62 10.34 -31.91
CA ILE A 34 -21.73 11.79 -31.80
C ILE A 34 -20.45 12.39 -32.37
N THR A 35 -20.55 12.86 -33.62
CA THR A 35 -19.52 13.68 -34.28
C THR A 35 -20.08 15.08 -34.50
N LEU A 36 -19.49 16.09 -33.86
CA LEU A 36 -19.71 17.49 -34.17
C LEU A 36 -18.37 18.16 -34.53
N SER A 37 -18.41 19.13 -35.44
CA SER A 37 -17.23 19.60 -36.16
C SER A 37 -17.22 21.11 -36.34
N ARG A 38 -16.05 21.70 -36.03
CA ARG A 38 -15.49 22.97 -36.56
C ARG A 38 -16.08 24.34 -36.16
N ARG A 39 -15.11 25.19 -35.76
CA ARG A 39 -14.87 26.62 -36.13
C ARG A 39 -15.48 27.76 -35.28
N GLY A 40 -14.64 28.23 -34.35
CA GLY A 40 -14.29 29.66 -34.16
C GLY A 40 -15.24 30.54 -33.33
N PRO A 41 -14.91 31.83 -33.11
CA PRO A 41 -13.70 32.56 -33.53
C PRO A 41 -12.73 32.90 -32.37
N CYS A 42 -11.58 33.51 -32.69
CA CYS A 42 -10.61 34.01 -31.70
C CYS A 42 -10.97 35.43 -31.23
N LEU A 43 -10.63 35.79 -29.99
CA LEU A 43 -10.66 37.16 -29.47
C LEU A 43 -9.31 37.56 -28.85
N ARG A 44 -8.90 38.81 -29.09
CA ARG A 44 -7.70 39.46 -28.52
C ARG A 44 -8.07 40.28 -27.29
N PRO A 45 -7.18 40.41 -26.29
CA PRO A 45 -7.02 41.66 -25.53
C PRO A 45 -6.05 42.64 -26.27
N PRO A 46 -6.16 43.96 -26.06
CA PRO A 46 -5.44 44.97 -26.83
C PRO A 46 -4.05 45.31 -26.28
N SER A 47 -3.22 45.90 -27.14
CA SER A 47 -1.96 46.56 -26.83
C SER A 47 -2.15 48.05 -26.50
N ALA A 48 -1.32 48.62 -25.63
CA ALA A 48 -0.41 49.74 -25.99
C ALA A 48 0.41 50.29 -24.80
N SER A 49 1.56 50.90 -25.14
CA SER A 49 2.36 51.85 -24.34
C SER A 49 3.18 51.31 -23.15
N ALA A 50 4.43 51.74 -22.91
CA ALA A 50 5.51 52.29 -23.77
C ALA A 50 6.83 52.35 -22.95
N ALA A 51 7.96 52.54 -23.65
CA ALA A 51 9.30 52.90 -23.11
C ALA A 51 10.05 51.85 -22.25
N ALA A 52 11.37 51.67 -22.38
CA ALA A 52 12.30 52.12 -23.44
C ALA A 52 13.63 51.31 -23.43
N SER A 53 14.23 51.14 -24.63
CA SER A 53 15.68 51.13 -24.96
C SER A 53 16.68 50.16 -24.26
N SER A 54 17.79 49.71 -24.87
CA SER A 54 18.26 49.63 -26.28
C SER A 54 19.59 48.81 -26.34
N HIS A 55 20.05 48.42 -27.54
CA HIS A 55 21.35 47.76 -27.88
C HIS A 55 21.53 46.30 -27.40
N TYR A 56 21.74 45.25 -28.22
CA TYR A 56 21.96 45.05 -29.68
C TYR A 56 23.43 45.11 -30.21
N ILE A 57 23.74 44.11 -31.07
CA ILE A 57 24.87 43.90 -32.02
C ILE A 57 25.95 42.84 -31.68
N ASP A 58 26.18 41.99 -32.69
CA ASP A 58 27.18 40.91 -32.84
C ASP A 58 28.65 41.36 -32.89
N ARG A 59 29.57 40.38 -32.88
CA ARG A 59 30.81 40.46 -33.66
C ARG A 59 31.26 39.12 -34.24
N ILE A 60 31.14 38.99 -35.56
CA ILE A 60 31.93 38.06 -36.37
C ILE A 60 33.24 38.77 -36.74
N LEU A 61 34.39 38.09 -36.64
CA LEU A 61 35.61 38.44 -37.36
C LEU A 61 36.57 37.23 -37.44
N LEU A 62 37.01 36.89 -38.65
CA LEU A 62 38.17 36.03 -38.93
C LEU A 62 39.40 36.91 -39.16
N PRO A 63 40.63 36.37 -39.01
CA PRO A 63 41.36 36.07 -40.24
C PRO A 63 42.16 34.75 -40.25
N SER A 64 42.60 34.43 -41.46
CA SER A 64 43.22 33.22 -41.98
C SER A 64 44.62 32.81 -41.46
N SER A 65 44.88 31.48 -41.58
CA SER A 65 46.12 30.82 -42.06
C SER A 65 47.45 30.94 -41.30
N PHE A 66 48.12 29.80 -41.05
CA PHE A 66 49.42 29.46 -41.70
C PHE A 66 49.83 27.96 -41.56
N SER A 67 50.23 27.35 -42.69
CA SER A 67 51.16 26.20 -42.91
C SER A 67 51.13 24.88 -42.08
N HIS A 68 51.11 23.75 -42.81
CA HIS A 68 51.55 22.39 -42.38
C HIS A 68 53.09 22.26 -42.24
N PRO A 69 53.59 21.15 -41.67
CA PRO A 69 54.25 20.13 -42.51
C PRO A 69 53.69 18.69 -42.38
N LEU A 70 54.12 17.76 -43.26
CA LEU A 70 53.81 16.32 -43.21
C LEU A 70 55.06 15.48 -42.93
N SER A 71 54.96 14.49 -42.03
CA SER A 71 55.71 13.20 -41.95
C SER A 71 55.49 12.57 -40.54
N THR A 72 55.50 11.26 -40.32
CA THR A 72 55.66 10.08 -41.20
C THR A 72 54.90 8.87 -40.63
N SER A 73 54.72 7.83 -41.46
CA SER A 73 54.13 6.53 -41.11
C SER A 73 54.74 5.82 -39.90
N SER A 74 53.88 5.26 -39.04
CA SER A 74 54.06 3.93 -38.46
C SER A 74 52.70 3.21 -38.34
N ARG A 75 52.72 1.86 -38.30
CA ARG A 75 51.54 1.01 -38.08
C ARG A 75 51.68 0.31 -36.74
N ASP A 76 50.69 0.45 -35.88
CA ASP A 76 50.28 -0.57 -34.91
C ASP A 76 48.74 -0.65 -35.00
N LYS A 77 48.17 -1.80 -35.37
CA LYS A 77 48.01 -3.02 -34.55
C LYS A 77 47.04 -2.82 -33.37
N ASP A 78 45.77 -2.93 -33.73
CA ASP A 78 44.98 -4.06 -33.26
C ASP A 78 44.98 -4.29 -31.74
N THR A 79 44.22 -3.46 -31.04
CA THR A 79 43.67 -3.77 -29.72
C THR A 79 42.21 -3.33 -29.65
N ASP A 80 41.37 -3.90 -30.51
CA ASP A 80 39.92 -3.86 -30.31
C ASP A 80 39.59 -4.82 -29.15
N ARG A 81 39.85 -4.36 -27.92
CA ARG A 81 39.63 -5.17 -26.71
C ARG A 81 38.14 -5.17 -26.41
N ASP A 82 37.56 -6.36 -26.45
CA ASP A 82 36.18 -6.63 -26.05
C ASP A 82 35.83 -5.88 -24.75
N LYS A 83 34.94 -4.90 -24.86
CA LYS A 83 34.18 -4.42 -23.71
C LYS A 83 33.11 -5.45 -23.41
N GLU A 84 33.54 -6.57 -22.85
CA GLU A 84 32.68 -7.57 -22.26
C GLU A 84 31.84 -6.88 -21.17
N GLU A 85 30.59 -6.54 -21.50
CA GLU A 85 29.65 -5.96 -20.54
C GLU A 85 29.43 -6.99 -19.44
N SER A 86 30.09 -6.75 -18.30
CA SER A 86 30.09 -7.68 -17.17
C SER A 86 28.69 -7.77 -16.57
N ILE A 87 27.94 -8.77 -17.06
CA ILE A 87 26.56 -9.06 -16.67
C ILE A 87 26.47 -9.02 -15.15
N PRO A 88 25.67 -8.11 -14.56
CA PRO A 88 25.58 -7.97 -13.11
C PRO A 88 25.27 -9.33 -12.48
N PRO A 89 26.04 -9.77 -11.47
CA PRO A 89 25.89 -11.11 -10.90
C PRO A 89 24.45 -11.30 -10.43
N LEU A 90 23.80 -12.37 -10.92
CA LEU A 90 22.38 -12.59 -10.66
C LEU A 90 22.10 -12.55 -9.16
N PRO A 91 21.02 -11.86 -8.72
CA PRO A 91 20.70 -11.76 -7.30
C PRO A 91 20.51 -13.17 -6.72
N PRO A 92 21.03 -13.44 -5.51
CA PRO A 92 21.08 -14.78 -4.97
C PRO A 92 19.66 -15.37 -4.83
N ALA A 93 19.46 -16.53 -5.45
CA ALA A 93 18.16 -17.19 -5.59
C ALA A 93 17.37 -17.19 -4.27
N SER A 94 16.10 -16.79 -4.31
CA SER A 94 15.31 -16.56 -3.10
C SER A 94 15.04 -17.85 -2.32
N TRP A 95 14.63 -17.73 -1.06
CA TRP A 95 14.20 -18.90 -0.28
C TRP A 95 13.02 -19.63 -0.94
N VAL A 96 12.17 -18.92 -1.69
CA VAL A 96 11.05 -19.48 -2.44
C VAL A 96 11.55 -20.36 -3.59
N GLU A 97 12.54 -19.90 -4.37
CA GLU A 97 13.13 -20.70 -5.45
C GLU A 97 13.81 -21.97 -4.93
N ARG A 98 14.48 -21.87 -3.77
CA ARG A 98 15.20 -22.99 -3.14
C ARG A 98 14.28 -24.05 -2.52
N LEU A 99 13.14 -23.64 -1.95
CA LEU A 99 12.31 -24.53 -1.10
C LEU A 99 10.97 -24.92 -1.71
N LEU A 100 10.40 -24.14 -2.65
CA LEU A 100 9.11 -24.47 -3.25
C LEU A 100 9.25 -25.22 -4.59
N PRO A 101 8.39 -26.23 -4.85
CA PRO A 101 8.25 -26.86 -6.17
C PRO A 101 7.97 -25.82 -7.26
N GLU A 102 8.44 -26.09 -8.47
CA GLU A 102 8.46 -25.08 -9.55
C GLU A 102 7.07 -24.52 -9.87
N ALA A 103 6.04 -25.38 -9.90
CA ALA A 103 4.65 -24.99 -10.12
C ALA A 103 4.08 -24.05 -9.03
N ALA A 104 4.66 -24.02 -7.83
CA ALA A 104 4.24 -23.16 -6.73
C ALA A 104 5.01 -21.82 -6.66
N ARG A 105 6.22 -21.74 -7.25
CA ARG A 105 7.05 -20.53 -7.22
C ARG A 105 6.34 -19.28 -7.79
N PRO A 106 5.61 -19.33 -8.93
CA PRO A 106 4.91 -18.16 -9.45
C PRO A 106 3.84 -17.63 -8.50
N TYR A 107 3.08 -18.51 -7.83
CA TYR A 107 2.06 -18.11 -6.85
C TYR A 107 2.67 -17.51 -5.57
N ALA A 108 3.81 -18.04 -5.11
CA ALA A 108 4.55 -17.49 -3.97
C ALA A 108 5.18 -16.11 -4.29
N MET A 109 5.69 -15.92 -5.51
CA MET A 109 6.14 -14.61 -6.02
C MET A 109 4.99 -13.63 -6.19
N LEU A 110 3.83 -14.10 -6.67
CA LEU A 110 2.62 -13.30 -6.78
C LEU A 110 2.14 -12.82 -5.40
N ALA A 111 2.14 -13.71 -4.41
CA ALA A 111 1.84 -13.37 -3.01
C ALA A 111 2.94 -12.59 -2.27
N ARG A 112 4.09 -12.33 -2.93
CA ARG A 112 5.29 -11.66 -2.40
C ARG A 112 5.90 -12.31 -1.14
N LEU A 113 5.89 -13.64 -1.08
CA LEU A 113 6.52 -14.40 0.01
C LEU A 113 8.06 -14.23 0.02
N ASP A 114 8.64 -13.93 -1.14
CA ASP A 114 10.05 -13.51 -1.28
C ASP A 114 10.37 -12.20 -0.54
N LYS A 115 9.39 -11.29 -0.40
CA LYS A 115 9.51 -9.94 0.18
C LYS A 115 8.53 -9.76 1.35
N PRO A 116 8.69 -10.51 2.47
CA PRO A 116 7.70 -10.63 3.54
C PRO A 116 7.51 -9.38 4.42
N ILE A 117 8.21 -8.27 4.15
CA ILE A 117 8.08 -7.02 4.92
C ILE A 117 6.63 -6.51 4.94
N GLY A 118 5.91 -6.58 3.81
CA GLY A 118 4.50 -6.17 3.76
C GLY A 118 3.57 -7.05 4.60
N THR A 119 3.91 -8.32 4.79
CA THR A 119 3.21 -9.24 5.69
C THR A 119 3.47 -8.87 7.15
N TRP A 120 4.73 -8.60 7.51
CA TRP A 120 5.09 -8.16 8.86
C TRP A 120 4.40 -6.85 9.25
N LEU A 121 4.37 -5.86 8.36
CA LEU A 121 3.71 -4.57 8.60
C LEU A 121 2.19 -4.70 8.82
N LEU A 122 1.54 -5.70 8.22
CA LEU A 122 0.13 -6.02 8.44
C LEU A 122 -0.08 -6.90 9.69
N ALA A 123 0.89 -7.75 10.04
CA ALA A 123 0.82 -8.65 11.19
C ALA A 123 1.07 -7.94 12.53
N TRP A 124 2.02 -7.00 12.60
CA TRP A 124 2.42 -6.38 13.87
C TRP A 124 1.27 -5.64 14.59
N PRO A 125 0.43 -4.81 13.95
CA PRO A 125 -0.72 -4.18 14.61
C PRO A 125 -1.72 -5.20 15.19
N CYS A 126 -1.89 -6.34 14.52
CA CYS A 126 -2.70 -7.45 15.02
C CYS A 126 -2.06 -8.06 16.30
N MET A 127 -0.76 -8.37 16.24
CA MET A 127 -0.03 -9.00 17.34
C MET A 127 0.06 -8.10 18.58
N TRP A 128 0.30 -6.81 18.39
CA TRP A 128 0.25 -5.80 19.46
C TRP A 128 -1.12 -5.81 20.17
N SER A 129 -2.19 -5.77 19.38
CA SER A 129 -3.57 -5.66 19.87
C SER A 129 -4.08 -6.94 20.56
N ILE A 130 -3.72 -8.12 20.04
CA ILE A 130 -4.00 -9.41 20.69
C ILE A 130 -3.23 -9.53 22.02
N THR A 131 -1.99 -9.04 22.06
CA THR A 131 -1.14 -9.16 23.26
C THR A 131 -1.53 -8.16 24.36
N ILE A 132 -1.85 -6.91 24.02
CA ILE A 132 -2.30 -5.92 25.00
C ILE A 132 -3.68 -6.26 25.56
N ALA A 133 -4.52 -6.97 24.80
CA ALA A 133 -5.84 -7.47 25.21
C ALA A 133 -5.81 -8.66 26.18
N ALA A 134 -4.69 -9.38 26.28
CA ALA A 134 -4.53 -10.51 27.19
C ALA A 134 -4.68 -10.08 28.66
N MET A 135 -5.02 -11.04 29.53
CA MET A 135 -5.12 -10.78 30.97
C MET A 135 -3.73 -10.53 31.59
N PRO A 136 -3.63 -9.69 32.65
CA PRO A 136 -2.42 -9.56 33.46
C PRO A 136 -1.83 -10.91 33.87
N GLY A 137 -0.50 -11.01 33.89
CA GLY A 137 0.23 -12.25 34.16
C GLY A 137 -0.05 -13.43 33.22
N LYS A 138 -0.64 -13.22 32.02
CA LYS A 138 -0.93 -14.28 31.04
C LYS A 138 -0.30 -14.04 29.68
N LEU A 139 0.03 -15.15 29.01
CA LEU A 139 0.43 -15.16 27.61
C LEU A 139 -0.75 -14.78 26.70
N PRO A 140 -0.50 -14.18 25.51
CA PRO A 140 -1.51 -13.96 24.49
C PRO A 140 -2.11 -15.27 23.97
N ASP A 141 -3.33 -15.20 23.44
CA ASP A 141 -3.98 -16.33 22.77
C ASP A 141 -3.18 -16.73 21.51
N LEU A 142 -2.52 -17.88 21.59
CA LEU A 142 -1.67 -18.41 20.52
C LEU A 142 -2.48 -18.81 19.27
N LYS A 143 -3.75 -19.20 19.42
CA LYS A 143 -4.64 -19.48 18.28
C LYS A 143 -4.96 -18.17 17.56
N MET A 144 -5.25 -17.09 18.27
CA MET A 144 -5.50 -15.79 17.65
C MET A 144 -4.23 -15.22 17.00
N LEU A 145 -3.07 -15.31 17.64
CA LEU A 145 -1.79 -14.93 17.00
C LEU A 145 -1.53 -15.73 15.72
N ALA A 146 -1.79 -17.04 15.71
CA ALA A 146 -1.67 -17.87 14.51
C ALA A 146 -2.69 -17.49 13.42
N LEU A 147 -3.98 -17.34 13.78
CA LEU A 147 -5.04 -16.97 12.85
C LEU A 147 -4.78 -15.61 12.18
N PHE A 148 -4.37 -14.59 12.95
CA PHE A 148 -4.05 -13.26 12.40
C PHE A 148 -2.71 -13.25 11.64
N GLY A 149 -1.74 -14.08 12.03
CA GLY A 149 -0.51 -14.29 11.26
C GLY A 149 -0.77 -14.89 9.87
N CYS A 150 -1.57 -15.98 9.81
CA CYS A 150 -2.04 -16.56 8.56
C CYS A 150 -2.91 -15.56 7.76
N GLY A 151 -3.77 -14.81 8.45
CA GLY A 151 -4.58 -13.74 7.86
C GLY A 151 -3.72 -12.67 7.19
N ALA A 152 -2.66 -12.20 7.84
CA ALA A 152 -1.73 -11.23 7.27
C ALA A 152 -1.02 -11.75 6.00
N VAL A 153 -0.63 -13.03 5.96
CA VAL A 153 -0.08 -13.68 4.74
C VAL A 153 -1.12 -13.67 3.61
N LEU A 154 -2.35 -14.10 3.90
CA LEU A 154 -3.42 -14.22 2.92
C LEU A 154 -3.89 -12.85 2.38
N LEU A 155 -4.14 -11.88 3.26
CA LEU A 155 -4.56 -10.54 2.86
C LEU A 155 -3.45 -9.79 2.10
N ARG A 156 -2.17 -9.94 2.52
CA ARG A 156 -1.05 -9.37 1.77
C ARG A 156 -0.95 -10.00 0.37
N GLY A 157 -1.06 -11.32 0.29
CA GLY A 157 -1.02 -12.05 -0.98
C GLY A 157 -2.18 -11.72 -1.91
N ALA A 158 -3.40 -11.55 -1.38
CA ALA A 158 -4.58 -11.11 -2.13
C ALA A 158 -4.41 -9.70 -2.67
N GLY A 159 -3.93 -8.76 -1.86
CA GLY A 159 -3.64 -7.39 -2.30
C GLY A 159 -2.56 -7.33 -3.38
N CYS A 160 -1.51 -8.16 -3.29
CA CYS A 160 -0.52 -8.30 -4.37
C CYS A 160 -1.14 -8.89 -5.64
N THR A 161 -2.00 -9.90 -5.50
CA THR A 161 -2.66 -10.56 -6.64
C THR A 161 -3.59 -9.61 -7.40
N VAL A 162 -4.39 -8.81 -6.67
CA VAL A 162 -5.26 -7.78 -7.28
C VAL A 162 -4.42 -6.72 -8.01
N ASN A 163 -3.36 -6.21 -7.37
CA ASN A 163 -2.52 -5.18 -7.98
C ASN A 163 -1.83 -5.69 -9.26
N ASP A 164 -1.12 -6.82 -9.20
CA ASP A 164 -0.43 -7.38 -10.36
C ASP A 164 -1.41 -7.74 -11.51
N LEU A 165 -2.65 -8.10 -11.20
CA LEU A 165 -3.68 -8.41 -12.20
C LEU A 165 -4.22 -7.16 -12.90
N LEU A 166 -4.35 -6.04 -12.17
CA LEU A 166 -4.78 -4.74 -12.72
C LEU A 166 -3.64 -4.03 -13.48
N ASP A 167 -2.42 -4.10 -12.96
CA ASP A 167 -1.25 -3.40 -13.50
C ASP A 167 -0.52 -4.18 -14.62
N ARG A 168 -0.94 -5.43 -14.94
CA ARG A 168 -0.26 -6.34 -15.89
C ARG A 168 0.22 -5.67 -17.19
N ASP A 169 -0.66 -4.90 -17.83
CA ASP A 169 -0.41 -4.27 -19.13
C ASP A 169 0.39 -2.96 -19.03
N ILE A 170 0.85 -2.61 -17.83
CA ILE A 170 1.78 -1.53 -17.51
C ILE A 170 3.10 -2.13 -17.01
N ASP A 171 3.03 -3.11 -16.10
CA ASP A 171 4.19 -3.82 -15.55
C ASP A 171 5.04 -4.49 -16.64
N ASN A 172 4.43 -4.98 -17.73
CA ASN A 172 5.16 -5.54 -18.87
C ASN A 172 6.04 -4.54 -19.65
N LYS A 173 5.92 -3.23 -19.38
CA LYS A 173 6.73 -2.15 -19.98
C LYS A 173 7.73 -1.53 -19.00
N VAL A 174 7.77 -1.98 -17.75
CA VAL A 174 8.57 -1.38 -16.68
C VAL A 174 9.66 -2.35 -16.23
N GLU A 175 10.92 -1.94 -16.34
CA GLU A 175 12.10 -2.78 -16.08
C GLU A 175 12.08 -3.45 -14.69
N ARG A 176 11.61 -2.70 -13.67
CA ARG A 176 11.48 -3.15 -12.28
C ARG A 176 10.42 -4.25 -12.08
N THR A 177 9.48 -4.42 -13.02
CA THR A 177 8.26 -5.20 -12.79
C THR A 177 7.85 -6.14 -13.93
N LYS A 178 8.52 -6.10 -15.09
CA LYS A 178 8.37 -7.07 -16.19
C LYS A 178 8.55 -8.53 -15.77
N SER A 179 9.26 -8.78 -14.67
CA SER A 179 9.49 -10.11 -14.07
C SER A 179 8.36 -10.60 -13.17
N ARG A 180 7.32 -9.79 -12.88
CA ARG A 180 6.15 -10.23 -12.09
C ARG A 180 5.38 -11.35 -12.81
N PRO A 181 4.77 -12.32 -12.10
CA PRO A 181 4.22 -13.53 -12.70
C PRO A 181 3.19 -13.34 -13.84
N PHE A 182 2.34 -12.31 -13.80
CA PHE A 182 1.42 -12.02 -14.92
C PHE A 182 2.06 -11.21 -16.05
N ALA A 183 3.10 -10.40 -15.75
CA ALA A 183 3.79 -9.57 -16.74
C ALA A 183 4.77 -10.41 -17.58
N SER A 184 5.40 -11.41 -16.97
CA SER A 184 6.26 -12.41 -17.65
C SER A 184 5.50 -13.58 -18.28
N GLY A 185 4.18 -13.65 -18.11
CA GLY A 185 3.34 -14.75 -18.60
C GLY A 185 3.47 -16.07 -17.81
N ALA A 186 4.21 -16.10 -16.70
CA ALA A 186 4.38 -17.28 -15.84
C ALA A 186 3.09 -17.71 -15.11
N LEU A 187 2.07 -16.86 -15.06
CA LEU A 187 0.69 -17.19 -14.68
C LEU A 187 -0.32 -16.56 -15.63
N THR A 188 -1.44 -17.24 -15.86
CA THR A 188 -2.58 -16.69 -16.60
C THR A 188 -3.48 -15.83 -15.69
N PRO A 189 -4.27 -14.90 -16.25
CA PRO A 189 -5.28 -14.17 -15.48
C PRO A 189 -6.30 -15.08 -14.77
N SER A 190 -6.67 -16.21 -15.38
CA SER A 190 -7.62 -17.17 -14.77
C SER A 190 -7.01 -17.92 -13.58
N GLN A 191 -5.73 -18.30 -13.66
CA GLN A 191 -4.98 -18.82 -12.50
C GLN A 191 -4.89 -17.76 -11.39
N GLY A 192 -4.68 -16.49 -11.75
CA GLY A 192 -4.68 -15.36 -10.82
C GLY A 192 -6.00 -15.18 -10.07
N VAL A 193 -7.13 -15.18 -10.79
CA VAL A 193 -8.47 -15.07 -10.19
C VAL A 193 -8.80 -16.29 -9.32
N ALA A 194 -8.41 -17.50 -9.72
CA ALA A 194 -8.59 -18.70 -8.91
C ALA A 194 -7.77 -18.65 -7.60
N PHE A 195 -6.52 -18.18 -7.67
CA PHE A 195 -5.65 -18.00 -6.50
C PHE A 195 -6.17 -16.92 -5.55
N LEU A 196 -6.63 -15.79 -6.08
CA LEU A 196 -7.31 -14.75 -5.31
C LEU A 196 -8.57 -15.29 -4.62
N GLY A 197 -9.38 -16.07 -5.33
CA GLY A 197 -10.56 -16.75 -4.77
C GLY A 197 -10.20 -17.66 -3.59
N ALA A 198 -9.15 -18.48 -3.73
CA ALA A 198 -8.64 -19.32 -2.64
C ALA A 198 -8.15 -18.50 -1.44
N GLN A 199 -7.40 -17.42 -1.67
CA GLN A 199 -6.93 -16.52 -0.60
C GLN A 199 -8.09 -15.86 0.16
N LEU A 200 -9.11 -15.40 -0.55
CA LEU A 200 -10.29 -14.76 0.04
C LEU A 200 -11.18 -15.77 0.80
N LEU A 201 -11.34 -17.00 0.28
CA LEU A 201 -12.08 -18.06 0.96
C LEU A 201 -11.37 -18.52 2.25
N LEU A 202 -10.05 -18.64 2.23
CA LEU A 202 -9.26 -18.94 3.44
C LEU A 202 -9.32 -17.78 4.45
N GLY A 203 -9.25 -16.52 3.98
CA GLY A 203 -9.45 -15.33 4.81
C GLY A 203 -10.83 -15.27 5.46
N LEU A 204 -11.89 -15.63 4.71
CA LEU A 204 -13.25 -15.77 5.24
C LEU A 204 -13.34 -16.90 6.28
N GLY A 205 -12.68 -18.03 6.05
CA GLY A 205 -12.57 -19.13 7.01
C GLY A 205 -11.85 -18.75 8.32
N ILE A 206 -10.95 -17.77 8.29
CA ILE A 206 -10.37 -17.16 9.49
C ILE A 206 -11.37 -16.20 10.16
N LEU A 207 -12.00 -15.31 9.39
CA LEU A 207 -12.97 -14.33 9.91
C LEU A 207 -14.16 -15.00 10.62
N LEU A 208 -14.67 -16.10 10.07
CA LEU A 208 -15.78 -16.87 10.65
C LEU A 208 -15.41 -17.57 11.97
N GLN A 209 -14.13 -17.77 12.28
CA GLN A 209 -13.68 -18.31 13.57
C GLN A 209 -13.62 -17.25 14.68
N LEU A 210 -13.69 -15.96 14.35
CA LEU A 210 -13.74 -14.88 15.35
C LEU A 210 -15.15 -14.73 15.93
N ASN A 211 -15.29 -13.93 17.01
CA ASN A 211 -16.59 -13.61 17.60
C ASN A 211 -17.45 -12.69 16.69
N ASN A 212 -18.76 -12.57 16.96
CA ASN A 212 -19.70 -11.83 16.10
C ASN A 212 -19.32 -10.35 15.91
N PHE A 213 -18.88 -9.66 16.96
CA PHE A 213 -18.44 -8.27 16.87
C PHE A 213 -17.24 -8.12 15.93
N SER A 214 -16.28 -9.04 16.04
CA SER A 214 -15.10 -9.11 15.18
C SER A 214 -15.42 -9.49 13.73
N ARG A 215 -16.45 -10.31 13.48
CA ARG A 215 -16.91 -10.62 12.11
C ARG A 215 -17.38 -9.34 11.40
N VAL A 216 -18.21 -8.53 12.07
CA VAL A 216 -18.72 -7.26 11.54
C VAL A 216 -17.59 -6.23 11.39
N LEU A 217 -16.74 -6.08 12.41
CA LEU A 217 -15.60 -5.16 12.39
C LEU A 217 -14.54 -5.55 11.34
N GLY A 218 -14.32 -6.84 11.10
CA GLY A 218 -13.44 -7.33 10.04
C GLY A 218 -14.04 -7.09 8.65
N ALA A 219 -15.33 -7.35 8.48
CA ALA A 219 -16.03 -7.12 7.20
C ALA A 219 -16.09 -5.63 6.83
N SER A 220 -16.25 -4.70 7.79
CA SER A 220 -16.29 -3.26 7.49
C SER A 220 -14.95 -2.70 7.00
N SER A 221 -13.83 -3.36 7.29
CA SER A 221 -12.50 -3.00 6.73
C SER A 221 -12.46 -3.01 5.20
N LEU A 222 -13.31 -3.82 4.56
CA LEU A 222 -13.37 -3.95 3.10
C LEU A 222 -13.70 -2.61 2.42
N LEU A 223 -14.46 -1.73 3.07
CA LEU A 223 -14.75 -0.38 2.56
C LEU A 223 -13.46 0.44 2.34
N LEU A 224 -12.48 0.29 3.22
CA LEU A 224 -11.17 0.93 3.09
C LEU A 224 -10.28 0.18 2.08
N VAL A 225 -10.27 -1.16 2.13
CA VAL A 225 -9.43 -1.99 1.24
C VAL A 225 -9.80 -1.80 -0.23
N PHE A 226 -11.09 -1.77 -0.59
CA PHE A 226 -11.54 -1.57 -1.97
C PHE A 226 -11.30 -0.15 -2.50
N SER A 227 -11.29 0.86 -1.63
CA SER A 227 -11.16 2.27 -2.04
C SER A 227 -9.71 2.78 -1.99
N TYR A 228 -8.82 2.16 -1.22
CA TYR A 228 -7.40 2.52 -1.14
C TYR A 228 -6.70 2.68 -2.50
N PRO A 229 -6.84 1.78 -3.51
CA PRO A 229 -6.18 1.92 -4.81
C PRO A 229 -6.55 3.22 -5.55
N LEU A 230 -7.73 3.77 -5.29
CA LEU A 230 -8.19 5.02 -5.88
C LEU A 230 -7.54 6.26 -5.24
N MET A 231 -7.12 6.16 -3.98
CA MET A 231 -6.64 7.32 -3.20
C MET A 231 -5.43 7.99 -3.83
N LYS A 232 -4.51 7.23 -4.43
CA LYS A 232 -3.34 7.75 -5.17
C LYS A 232 -3.68 8.72 -6.31
N ARG A 233 -4.90 8.64 -6.85
CA ARG A 233 -5.40 9.54 -7.91
C ARG A 233 -6.05 10.80 -7.34
N PHE A 234 -6.75 10.67 -6.21
CA PHE A 234 -7.52 11.76 -5.61
C PHE A 234 -6.69 12.63 -4.66
N THR A 235 -5.99 12.03 -3.69
CA THR A 235 -5.34 12.74 -2.57
C THR A 235 -3.82 12.61 -2.56
N PHE A 236 -3.15 13.58 -1.93
CA PHE A 236 -1.71 13.55 -1.60
C PHE A 236 -1.41 12.77 -0.30
N TRP A 237 -2.40 12.09 0.28
CA TRP A 237 -2.27 11.31 1.51
C TRP A 237 -2.61 9.80 1.35
N PRO A 238 -2.26 9.09 0.25
CA PRO A 238 -2.53 7.66 0.17
C PRO A 238 -1.79 6.87 1.27
N GLN A 239 -0.65 7.37 1.77
CA GLN A 239 0.06 6.83 2.94
C GLN A 239 -0.80 6.85 4.21
N ALA A 240 -1.59 7.91 4.46
CA ALA A 240 -2.51 7.95 5.61
C ALA A 240 -3.63 6.91 5.46
N TYR A 241 -4.13 6.73 4.23
CA TYR A 241 -5.17 5.76 3.91
C TYR A 241 -4.66 4.31 3.96
N LEU A 242 -3.39 4.09 3.58
CA LEU A 242 -2.69 2.83 3.84
C LEU A 242 -2.57 2.59 5.35
N GLY A 243 -2.27 3.63 6.13
CA GLY A 243 -2.30 3.59 7.59
C GLY A 243 -3.62 3.07 8.14
N LEU A 244 -4.76 3.58 7.64
CA LEU A 244 -6.08 3.10 8.04
C LEU A 244 -6.31 1.62 7.69
N THR A 245 -5.91 1.17 6.50
CA THR A 245 -6.11 -0.23 6.07
C THR A 245 -5.18 -1.20 6.80
N PHE A 246 -3.87 -0.94 6.85
CA PHE A 246 -2.89 -1.86 7.44
C PHE A 246 -3.01 -1.98 8.96
N ASN A 247 -3.41 -0.91 9.65
CA ASN A 247 -3.51 -0.92 11.10
C ASN A 247 -4.91 -1.29 11.60
N TRP A 248 -5.84 -1.67 10.72
CA TRP A 248 -7.16 -2.18 11.13
C TRP A 248 -7.06 -3.42 12.05
N GLY A 249 -5.96 -4.18 11.93
CA GLY A 249 -5.58 -5.23 12.88
C GLY A 249 -5.48 -4.76 14.34
N ALA A 250 -5.15 -3.48 14.59
CA ALA A 250 -5.13 -2.90 15.93
C ALA A 250 -6.53 -2.79 16.54
N LEU A 251 -7.58 -2.62 15.72
CA LEU A 251 -8.97 -2.67 16.19
C LEU A 251 -9.43 -4.13 16.33
N LEU A 252 -9.14 -4.94 15.30
CA LEU A 252 -9.69 -6.29 15.16
C LEU A 252 -9.06 -7.32 16.13
N GLY A 253 -7.79 -7.15 16.53
CA GLY A 253 -7.10 -8.04 17.46
C GLY A 253 -7.71 -8.02 18.86
N TRP A 254 -7.85 -6.83 19.45
CA TRP A 254 -8.52 -6.62 20.73
C TRP A 254 -9.99 -7.05 20.68
N ALA A 255 -10.70 -6.70 19.59
CA ALA A 255 -12.06 -7.16 19.36
C ALA A 255 -12.18 -8.70 19.38
N ALA A 256 -11.21 -9.42 18.80
CA ALA A 256 -11.22 -10.89 18.79
C ALA A 256 -11.10 -11.51 20.19
N ILE A 257 -10.32 -10.88 21.08
CA ILE A 257 -10.10 -11.34 22.46
C ILE A 257 -11.23 -10.89 23.41
N ARG A 258 -11.70 -9.64 23.29
CA ARG A 258 -12.59 -9.00 24.29
C ARG A 258 -14.06 -8.93 23.87
N GLY A 259 -14.38 -9.16 22.59
CA GLY A 259 -15.74 -9.08 22.05
C GLY A 259 -16.31 -7.66 21.92
N SER A 260 -15.50 -6.64 22.22
CA SER A 260 -15.83 -5.21 22.19
C SER A 260 -14.56 -4.39 21.87
N LEU A 261 -14.65 -3.06 21.84
CA LEU A 261 -13.48 -2.17 21.83
C LEU A 261 -13.40 -1.39 23.14
N ASP A 262 -12.19 -1.19 23.64
CA ASP A 262 -11.88 -0.16 24.62
C ASP A 262 -11.30 1.07 23.89
N PRO A 263 -12.02 2.21 23.81
CA PRO A 263 -11.53 3.37 23.08
C PRO A 263 -10.26 3.99 23.67
N ALA A 264 -10.07 3.94 25.00
CA ALA A 264 -8.94 4.55 25.68
C ALA A 264 -7.63 3.81 25.39
N ILE A 265 -7.69 2.48 25.24
CA ILE A 265 -6.52 1.67 24.88
C ILE A 265 -6.31 1.63 23.36
N ILE A 266 -7.39 1.44 22.58
CA ILE A 266 -7.29 1.04 21.18
C ILE A 266 -7.27 2.22 20.19
N LEU A 267 -7.90 3.36 20.49
CA LEU A 267 -7.75 4.53 19.60
C LEU A 267 -6.30 5.06 19.58
N PRO A 268 -5.56 5.14 20.72
CA PRO A 268 -4.13 5.43 20.69
C PRO A 268 -3.30 4.35 19.98
N LEU A 269 -3.59 3.06 20.17
CA LEU A 269 -2.86 1.98 19.48
C LEU A 269 -3.01 2.07 17.94
N TYR A 270 -4.24 2.27 17.47
CA TYR A 270 -4.55 2.42 16.05
C TYR A 270 -3.93 3.70 15.46
N THR A 271 -4.04 4.83 16.18
CA THR A 271 -3.40 6.10 15.82
C THR A 271 -1.88 5.94 15.72
N ALA A 272 -1.25 5.22 16.65
CA ALA A 272 0.18 4.96 16.61
C ALA A 272 0.61 4.21 15.35
N GLY A 273 -0.15 3.17 14.97
CA GLY A 273 0.08 2.41 13.75
C GLY A 273 -0.08 3.24 12.47
N ILE A 274 -1.10 4.10 12.40
CA ILE A 274 -1.31 5.04 11.28
C ILE A 274 -0.13 6.01 11.18
N CYS A 275 0.30 6.60 12.30
CA CYS A 275 1.45 7.51 12.33
C CYS A 275 2.76 6.80 11.97
N TRP A 276 2.99 5.56 12.44
CA TRP A 276 4.15 4.74 12.03
C TRP A 276 4.13 4.44 10.52
N THR A 277 2.95 4.17 9.95
CA THR A 277 2.77 3.97 8.50
C THR A 277 3.07 5.24 7.71
N LEU A 278 2.68 6.40 8.23
CA LEU A 278 3.08 7.69 7.67
C LEU A 278 4.59 7.95 7.74
N VAL A 279 5.32 7.36 8.68
CA VAL A 279 6.80 7.36 8.66
C VAL A 279 7.33 6.42 7.57
N TYR A 280 7.04 5.12 7.67
CA TYR A 280 7.71 4.14 6.82
C TYR A 280 7.28 4.19 5.35
N ASP A 281 6.01 4.48 5.05
CA ASP A 281 5.50 4.47 3.68
C ASP A 281 5.77 5.80 2.95
N THR A 282 5.97 6.90 3.70
CA THR A 282 6.55 8.13 3.14
C THR A 282 8.02 7.92 2.76
N ILE A 283 8.83 7.28 3.61
CA ILE A 283 10.21 6.89 3.26
C ILE A 283 10.21 5.97 2.03
N TYR A 284 9.35 4.93 2.03
CA TYR A 284 9.24 4.02 0.89
C TYR A 284 8.88 4.76 -0.41
N ALA A 285 7.93 5.70 -0.36
CA ALA A 285 7.48 6.47 -1.52
C ALA A 285 8.53 7.40 -2.14
N HIS A 286 9.63 7.75 -1.44
CA HIS A 286 10.73 8.50 -2.08
C HIS A 286 11.44 7.68 -3.18
N GLN A 287 11.37 6.34 -3.15
CA GLN A 287 11.94 5.48 -4.20
C GLN A 287 11.32 5.67 -5.59
N ASP A 288 10.02 5.97 -5.64
CA ASP A 288 9.25 6.11 -6.88
C ASP A 288 8.95 7.60 -7.19
N LYS A 289 9.41 8.56 -6.36
CA LYS A 289 9.06 10.00 -6.39
C LYS A 289 9.18 10.67 -7.76
N GLU A 290 10.30 10.46 -8.45
CA GLU A 290 10.53 11.04 -9.78
C GLU A 290 9.57 10.47 -10.84
N ASP A 291 9.22 9.21 -10.69
CA ASP A 291 8.42 8.46 -11.65
C ASP A 291 6.93 8.73 -11.42
N ASP A 292 6.49 8.75 -10.14
CA ASP A 292 5.19 9.27 -9.68
C ASP A 292 4.92 10.68 -10.25
N LEU A 293 5.93 11.58 -10.21
CA LEU A 293 5.82 12.95 -10.73
C LEU A 293 5.59 12.98 -12.24
N LYS A 294 6.26 12.12 -13.01
CA LYS A 294 6.10 12.01 -14.47
C LYS A 294 4.70 11.50 -14.86
N VAL A 295 4.10 10.61 -14.06
CA VAL A 295 2.77 10.04 -14.33
C VAL A 295 1.62 10.73 -13.59
N GLY A 296 1.90 11.79 -12.82
CA GLY A 296 0.89 12.56 -12.07
C GLY A 296 0.28 11.82 -10.86
N VAL A 297 0.96 10.79 -10.34
CA VAL A 297 0.57 10.10 -9.11
C VAL A 297 0.90 10.97 -7.89
N LYS A 298 0.01 10.98 -6.89
CA LYS A 298 0.13 11.81 -5.69
C LYS A 298 0.61 10.98 -4.51
N SER A 299 1.55 11.50 -3.73
CA SER A 299 2.11 10.85 -2.54
C SER A 299 2.53 11.88 -1.48
N THR A 300 2.71 11.44 -0.23
CA THR A 300 3.27 12.30 0.84
C THR A 300 4.72 12.70 0.56
N ALA A 301 5.50 11.86 -0.11
CA ALA A 301 6.86 12.16 -0.55
C ALA A 301 6.92 13.39 -1.49
N LEU A 302 5.93 13.50 -2.39
CA LEU A 302 5.74 14.70 -3.22
C LEU A 302 5.13 15.87 -2.43
N ARG A 303 4.19 15.63 -1.50
CA ARG A 303 3.53 16.66 -0.70
C ARG A 303 4.48 17.39 0.26
N PHE A 304 5.37 16.65 0.92
CA PHE A 304 6.27 17.20 1.93
C PHE A 304 7.60 17.69 1.35
N GLY A 305 8.00 17.19 0.17
CA GLY A 305 9.26 17.55 -0.47
C GLY A 305 10.43 17.45 0.49
N ASP A 306 11.19 18.53 0.61
CA ASP A 306 12.41 18.60 1.42
C ASP A 306 12.10 18.65 2.93
N SER A 307 10.92 19.13 3.32
CA SER A 307 10.41 19.05 4.70
C SER A 307 10.03 17.63 5.14
N THR A 308 10.20 16.59 4.31
CA THR A 308 9.84 15.20 4.66
C THR A 308 10.37 14.79 6.03
N LYS A 309 11.66 15.02 6.33
CA LYS A 309 12.26 14.61 7.62
C LYS A 309 11.57 15.26 8.83
N GLN A 310 11.08 16.49 8.70
CA GLN A 310 10.33 17.17 9.75
C GLN A 310 8.96 16.52 9.97
N TRP A 311 8.21 16.27 8.89
CA TRP A 311 6.89 15.62 8.96
C TRP A 311 6.96 14.20 9.52
N ILE A 312 7.89 13.36 9.06
CA ILE A 312 8.03 12.00 9.60
C ILE A 312 8.61 11.99 11.02
N SER A 313 9.37 13.02 11.45
CA SER A 313 9.72 13.20 12.87
C SER A 313 8.48 13.46 13.73
N ALA A 314 7.58 14.33 13.28
CA ALA A 314 6.33 14.61 13.98
C ALA A 314 5.42 13.37 14.06
N PHE A 315 5.27 12.61 12.96
CA PHE A 315 4.54 11.34 12.99
C PHE A 315 5.24 10.26 13.84
N GLY A 316 6.57 10.22 13.88
CA GLY A 316 7.31 9.34 14.76
C GLY A 316 7.06 9.64 16.24
N ALA A 317 7.13 10.92 16.63
CA ALA A 317 6.80 11.37 17.98
C ALA A 317 5.34 11.06 18.35
N ALA A 318 4.39 11.35 17.45
CA ALA A 318 2.98 11.02 17.64
C ALA A 318 2.74 9.50 17.78
N SER A 319 3.49 8.68 17.05
CA SER A 319 3.42 7.22 17.13
C SER A 319 3.89 6.70 18.49
N ILE A 320 5.06 7.15 18.95
CA ILE A 320 5.61 6.76 20.27
C ILE A 320 4.74 7.27 21.42
N GLY A 321 4.26 8.52 21.35
CA GLY A 321 3.35 9.07 22.36
C GLY A 321 2.01 8.33 22.42
N SER A 322 1.46 7.94 21.27
CA SER A 322 0.20 7.17 21.22
C SER A 322 0.38 5.71 21.69
N LEU A 323 1.56 5.11 21.47
CA LEU A 323 1.94 3.84 22.08
C LEU A 323 2.03 3.98 23.61
N ALA A 324 2.76 4.98 24.12
CA ALA A 324 2.90 5.23 25.55
C ALA A 324 1.54 5.40 26.24
N LEU A 325 0.63 6.17 25.64
CA LEU A 325 -0.75 6.35 26.12
C LEU A 325 -1.55 5.04 26.09
N SER A 326 -1.43 4.25 25.01
CA SER A 326 -2.10 2.93 24.92
C SER A 326 -1.62 1.98 26.01
N GLY A 327 -0.31 1.88 26.23
CA GLY A 327 0.30 1.01 27.24
C GLY A 327 0.00 1.45 28.67
N TYR A 328 -0.04 2.76 28.92
CA TYR A 328 -0.44 3.33 30.21
C TYR A 328 -1.92 3.03 30.52
N ASN A 329 -2.83 3.33 29.58
CA ASN A 329 -4.26 3.05 29.72
C ASN A 329 -4.57 1.55 29.83
N ALA A 330 -3.66 0.69 29.34
CA ALA A 330 -3.75 -0.76 29.44
C ALA A 330 -2.99 -1.35 30.64
N GLU A 331 -2.49 -0.52 31.56
CA GLU A 331 -1.79 -0.95 32.78
C GLU A 331 -0.59 -1.89 32.50
N LEU A 332 0.15 -1.65 31.42
CA LEU A 332 1.38 -2.39 31.12
C LEU A 332 2.47 -2.04 32.15
N ALA A 333 3.05 -3.07 32.76
CA ALA A 333 4.09 -2.91 33.77
C ALA A 333 5.41 -2.38 33.19
N TRP A 334 6.35 -2.07 34.09
CA TRP A 334 7.60 -1.37 33.78
C TRP A 334 8.43 -1.91 32.59
N PRO A 335 8.49 -3.22 32.25
CA PRO A 335 9.30 -3.71 31.13
C PRO A 335 8.87 -3.18 29.75
N TYR A 336 7.64 -2.67 29.64
CA TYR A 336 7.15 -2.03 28.41
C TYR A 336 7.96 -0.80 28.02
N TYR A 337 8.21 0.10 28.97
CA TYR A 337 8.71 1.44 28.68
C TYR A 337 10.18 1.48 28.18
N PRO A 338 11.13 0.67 28.71
CA PRO A 338 12.46 0.56 28.12
C PRO A 338 12.46 0.05 26.67
N LEU A 339 11.58 -0.90 26.33
CA LEU A 339 11.45 -1.41 24.97
C LEU A 339 10.72 -0.43 24.04
N LEU A 340 9.78 0.37 24.55
CA LEU A 340 9.22 1.50 23.82
C LEU A 340 10.28 2.57 23.53
N THR A 341 11.17 2.87 24.50
CA THR A 341 12.32 3.77 24.29
C THR A 341 13.29 3.19 23.25
N ALA A 342 13.53 1.89 23.23
CA ALA A 342 14.32 1.23 22.18
C ALA A 342 13.65 1.32 20.79
N ALA A 343 12.33 1.18 20.71
CA ALA A 343 11.56 1.39 19.47
C ALA A 343 11.62 2.86 19.01
N ALA A 344 11.53 3.82 19.93
CA ALA A 344 11.70 5.24 19.65
C ALA A 344 13.10 5.56 19.11
N ALA A 345 14.15 5.00 19.71
CA ALA A 345 15.53 5.14 19.26
C ALA A 345 15.75 4.53 17.85
N HIS A 346 15.16 3.36 17.57
CA HIS A 346 15.18 2.76 16.23
C HIS A 346 14.50 3.66 15.19
N LEU A 347 13.34 4.23 15.52
CA LEU A 347 12.60 5.12 14.61
C LEU A 347 13.33 6.45 14.39
N ALA A 348 13.93 7.02 15.43
CA ALA A 348 14.78 8.21 15.35
C ALA A 348 16.05 7.94 14.50
N TRP A 349 16.67 6.77 14.64
CA TRP A 349 17.78 6.34 13.78
C TRP A 349 17.34 6.22 12.32
N GLN A 350 16.17 5.62 12.02
CA GLN A 350 15.64 5.55 10.65
C GLN A 350 15.47 6.96 10.06
N ILE A 351 14.82 7.88 10.79
CA ILE A 351 14.47 9.22 10.29
C ILE A 351 15.70 10.14 10.14
N SER A 352 16.62 10.10 11.10
CA SER A 352 17.85 10.91 11.04
C SER A 352 18.78 10.46 9.91
N THR A 353 19.08 9.15 9.86
CA THR A 353 20.11 8.59 8.96
C THR A 353 19.59 8.16 7.58
N VAL A 354 18.31 8.35 7.25
CA VAL A 354 17.81 8.04 5.90
C VAL A 354 18.33 9.03 4.87
N ASP A 355 18.83 8.53 3.74
CA ASP A 355 18.97 9.32 2.52
C ASP A 355 17.68 9.16 1.69
N LEU A 356 16.99 10.28 1.42
CA LEU A 356 15.74 10.31 0.66
C LEU A 356 15.96 10.40 -0.86
N SER A 357 17.21 10.51 -1.31
CA SER A 357 17.61 10.41 -2.71
C SER A 357 18.07 8.99 -3.07
N ASP A 358 18.65 8.24 -2.12
CA ASP A 358 19.02 6.84 -2.33
C ASP A 358 17.80 5.91 -2.25
N ARG A 359 17.38 5.38 -3.41
CA ARG A 359 16.32 4.37 -3.51
C ARG A 359 16.68 3.11 -2.70
N ALA A 360 17.95 2.74 -2.58
CA ALA A 360 18.40 1.55 -1.85
C ALA A 360 18.35 1.73 -0.32
N ASP A 361 18.79 2.87 0.22
CA ASP A 361 18.60 3.17 1.65
C ASP A 361 17.12 3.31 2.00
N CYS A 362 16.31 4.01 1.20
CA CYS A 362 14.87 4.08 1.44
C CYS A 362 14.22 2.68 1.57
N ASN A 363 14.57 1.73 0.69
CA ASN A 363 14.17 0.33 0.82
C ASN A 363 14.72 -0.34 2.10
N ARG A 364 16.00 -0.12 2.43
CA ARG A 364 16.65 -0.67 3.63
C ARG A 364 15.98 -0.16 4.93
N LYS A 365 15.64 1.13 5.02
CA LYS A 365 14.91 1.73 6.14
C LYS A 365 13.47 1.25 6.20
N PHE A 366 12.80 1.05 5.07
CA PHE A 366 11.48 0.41 5.02
C PHE A 366 11.54 -1.03 5.57
N VAL A 367 12.51 -1.84 5.09
CA VAL A 367 12.72 -3.24 5.50
C VAL A 367 13.19 -3.40 6.95
N SER A 368 13.75 -2.36 7.60
CA SER A 368 14.06 -2.42 9.03
C SER A 368 12.84 -2.29 9.95
N ASN A 369 11.68 -1.82 9.47
CA ASN A 369 10.47 -1.67 10.29
C ASN A 369 9.96 -2.96 10.93
N LYS A 370 10.30 -4.14 10.40
CA LYS A 370 10.03 -5.42 11.10
C LYS A 370 10.61 -5.45 12.52
N TRP A 371 11.72 -4.75 12.78
CA TRP A 371 12.35 -4.66 14.09
C TRP A 371 11.65 -3.66 15.02
N PHE A 372 11.14 -2.54 14.50
CA PHE A 372 10.24 -1.67 15.27
C PHE A 372 8.99 -2.45 15.72
N GLY A 373 8.38 -3.20 14.81
CA GLY A 373 7.27 -4.11 15.09
C GLY A 373 7.57 -5.13 16.18
N ALA A 374 8.74 -5.77 16.12
CA ALA A 374 9.22 -6.72 17.12
C ALA A 374 9.50 -6.05 18.48
N LEU A 375 10.17 -4.89 18.53
CA LEU A 375 10.48 -4.17 19.77
C LEU A 375 9.21 -3.78 20.53
N VAL A 376 8.21 -3.23 19.83
CA VAL A 376 6.91 -2.89 20.43
C VAL A 376 6.17 -4.15 20.87
N SER A 377 6.20 -5.25 20.10
CA SER A 377 5.56 -6.52 20.48
C SER A 377 6.18 -7.13 21.74
N SER A 378 7.51 -7.20 21.81
CA SER A 378 8.23 -7.68 22.99
C SER A 378 7.98 -6.79 24.21
N GLY A 379 7.89 -5.47 24.01
CA GLY A 379 7.52 -4.53 25.07
C GLY A 379 6.13 -4.83 25.62
N ILE A 380 5.12 -4.96 24.75
CA ILE A 380 3.74 -5.27 25.17
C ILE A 380 3.67 -6.63 25.86
N LEU A 381 4.36 -7.65 25.34
CA LEU A 381 4.41 -8.99 25.93
C LEU A 381 5.02 -9.00 27.32
N LEU A 382 6.22 -8.43 27.49
CA LEU A 382 6.90 -8.39 28.80
C LEU A 382 6.20 -7.45 29.77
N GLY A 383 5.63 -6.34 29.29
CA GLY A 383 4.79 -5.45 30.08
C GLY A 383 3.56 -6.16 30.62
N ARG A 384 2.84 -6.93 29.79
CA ARG A 384 1.62 -7.65 30.18
C ARG A 384 1.88 -8.88 31.05
N LEU A 385 3.02 -9.55 30.86
CA LEU A 385 3.43 -10.67 31.71
C LEU A 385 3.92 -10.24 33.10
N ALA A 386 4.25 -8.96 33.28
CA ALA A 386 4.64 -8.36 34.56
C ALA A 386 3.56 -7.42 35.15
N SER A 387 2.41 -7.27 34.48
CA SER A 387 1.16 -6.72 35.03
C SER A 387 0.49 -7.72 35.96
#